data_AF-A0A5B9W6I2-F1
#
_entry.id   AF-A0A5B9W6I2-F1
#
_cell.length_a   1.000
_cell.length_b   1.000
_cell.length_c   1.000
_cell.angle_alpha   90.00
_cell.angle_beta   90.00
_cell.angle_gamma   90.00
#
_symmetry.space_group_name_H-M   'P 1'
#
loop_
_entity.id
_entity.type
_entity.pdbx_description
1 polymer ?
#
loop_
_entity_poly.entity_id
_entity_poly.type
_entity_poly.pdbx_seq_one_letter_code
_entity_poly.pdbx_strand_id
1 'polypeptide(L)'
;MKMPLLDRLLFVQGNRCFFCEQPLERSEASVEHLLASSKGGSNAEANCVACCRALNALLGSMSLKEKFRVVLNQRGPFRCPGRRGPGEAAPASELDASGPGPGRAEGLLRAAVQSLAAHEDTRPRTEAALRNAMRALLPTMTPEEQDALIASLKSSGKVIEEGGRLAYDL
;
A
#
# COMPACT_ATOMS: atom_id res chain seq x y z
N MET A 1 29.36 -12.81 19.11
CA MET A 1 29.24 -11.35 18.91
C MET A 1 27.83 -10.91 19.27
N LYS A 2 27.63 -9.84 20.05
CA LYS A 2 26.30 -9.35 20.43
C LYS A 2 25.69 -8.58 19.25
N MET A 3 24.65 -9.12 18.64
CA MET A 3 23.93 -8.46 17.54
C MET A 3 23.35 -7.10 18.01
N PRO A 4 23.61 -5.98 17.30
CA PRO A 4 23.04 -4.67 17.61
C PRO A 4 21.51 -4.70 17.66
N LEU A 5 20.90 -3.91 18.56
CA LEU A 5 19.43 -3.87 18.74
C LEU A 5 18.69 -3.61 17.42
N LEU A 6 19.15 -2.63 16.63
CA LEU A 6 18.56 -2.29 15.33
C LEU A 6 18.49 -3.51 14.40
N ASP A 7 19.52 -4.36 14.41
CA ASP A 7 19.61 -5.52 13.52
C ASP A 7 18.65 -6.62 13.93
N ARG A 8 18.46 -6.78 15.25
CA ARG A 8 17.44 -7.68 15.79
C ARG A 8 16.05 -7.22 15.40
N LEU A 9 15.76 -5.93 15.57
CA LEU A 9 14.47 -5.34 15.23
C LEU A 9 14.19 -5.44 13.73
N LEU A 10 15.17 -5.13 12.87
CA LEU A 10 15.03 -5.30 11.43
C LEU A 10 14.77 -6.76 11.05
N PHE A 11 15.50 -7.70 11.65
CA PHE A 11 15.28 -9.13 11.40
C PHE A 11 13.88 -9.59 11.82
N VAL A 12 13.45 -9.28 13.04
CA VAL A 12 12.12 -9.67 13.57
C VAL A 12 10.98 -8.99 12.80
N GLN A 13 11.20 -7.78 12.29
CA GLN A 13 10.21 -7.04 11.48
C GLN A 13 10.28 -7.38 9.98
N GLY A 14 11.11 -8.34 9.57
CA GLY A 14 11.22 -8.75 8.16
C GLY A 14 11.79 -7.65 7.24
N ASN A 15 12.72 -6.83 7.73
CA ASN A 15 13.28 -5.67 7.06
C ASN A 15 12.21 -4.67 6.57
N ARG A 16 11.16 -4.47 7.36
CA ARG A 16 10.11 -3.48 7.08
C ARG A 16 10.02 -2.45 8.20
N CYS A 17 9.68 -1.23 7.85
CA CYS A 17 9.38 -0.17 8.82
C CYS A 17 8.12 -0.53 9.61
N PHE A 18 8.15 -0.38 10.93
CA PHE A 18 7.01 -0.68 11.80
C PHE A 18 5.74 0.13 11.46
N PHE A 19 5.90 1.38 11.00
CA PHE A 19 4.75 2.29 10.79
C PHE A 19 4.20 2.29 9.35
N CYS A 20 5.06 2.39 8.33
CA CYS A 20 4.61 2.42 6.93
C CYS A 20 4.70 1.08 6.22
N GLU A 21 5.27 0.08 6.89
CA GLU A 21 5.45 -1.27 6.36
C GLU A 21 6.24 -1.35 5.04
N GLN A 22 6.92 -0.28 4.62
CA GLN A 22 7.76 -0.33 3.43
C GLN A 22 9.11 -1.01 3.76
N PRO A 23 9.76 -1.66 2.77
CA PRO A 23 11.10 -2.22 2.93
C PRO A 23 12.07 -1.19 3.52
N LEU A 24 12.80 -1.56 4.55
CA LEU A 24 13.64 -0.67 5.36
C LEU A 24 15.08 -1.13 5.30
N GLU A 25 15.90 -0.39 4.55
CA GLU A 25 17.34 -0.57 4.54
C GLU A 25 17.95 -0.09 5.85
N ARG A 26 19.04 -0.76 6.24
CA ARG A 26 19.78 -0.45 7.47
C ARG A 26 20.26 1.00 7.54
N SER A 27 20.66 1.58 6.41
CA SER A 27 21.14 2.97 6.28
C SER A 27 20.07 4.01 6.63
N GLU A 28 18.80 3.70 6.34
CA GLU A 28 17.65 4.57 6.58
C GLU A 28 16.89 4.21 7.86
N ALA A 29 17.29 3.13 8.54
CA ALA A 29 16.64 2.62 9.73
C ALA A 29 17.08 3.36 10.99
N SER A 30 16.13 3.56 11.90
CA SER A 30 16.36 4.09 13.24
C SER A 30 15.55 3.28 14.25
N VAL A 31 16.06 3.21 15.49
CA VAL A 31 15.29 2.68 16.61
C VAL A 31 14.40 3.79 17.14
N GLU A 32 13.09 3.53 17.19
CA GLU A 32 12.09 4.40 17.80
C GLU A 32 11.54 3.76 19.06
N HIS A 33 11.35 4.56 20.10
CA HIS A 33 10.72 4.13 21.34
C HIS A 33 9.21 4.37 21.25
N LEU A 34 8.39 3.33 21.38
CA LEU A 34 6.94 3.46 21.33
C LEU A 34 6.45 4.43 22.41
N LEU A 35 6.81 4.16 23.67
CA LEU A 35 6.77 5.15 24.74
C LEU A 35 8.09 5.93 24.75
N ALA A 36 8.03 7.23 24.49
CA ALA A 36 9.21 8.10 24.50
C ALA A 36 9.94 8.04 25.85
N SER A 37 11.28 8.03 25.83
CA SER A 37 12.11 8.01 27.04
C SER A 37 11.84 9.21 27.95
N SER A 38 11.62 10.39 27.37
CA SER A 38 11.20 11.61 28.08
C SER A 38 9.85 11.50 28.79
N LYS A 39 9.05 10.49 28.45
CA LYS A 39 7.73 10.19 29.04
C LYS A 39 7.74 8.87 29.83
N GLY A 40 8.92 8.43 30.28
CA GLY A 40 9.09 7.23 31.12
C GLY A 40 9.26 5.91 30.35
N GLY A 41 9.51 5.97 29.04
CA GLY A 41 9.80 4.78 28.23
C GLY A 41 11.14 4.13 28.55
N SER A 42 11.16 2.80 28.64
CA SER A 42 12.39 2.03 28.83
C SER A 42 13.11 1.77 27.50
N ASN A 43 14.41 1.48 27.56
CA ASN A 43 15.20 1.05 26.39
C ASN A 43 15.09 -0.47 26.15
N ALA A 44 14.09 -1.13 26.73
CA ALA A 44 13.85 -2.55 26.53
C ALA A 44 13.37 -2.81 25.10
N GLU A 45 13.75 -3.96 24.53
CA GLU A 45 13.40 -4.33 23.16
C GLU A 45 11.88 -4.29 22.91
N ALA A 46 11.07 -4.66 23.91
CA ALA A 46 9.60 -4.59 23.85
C ALA A 46 9.02 -3.17 23.68
N ASN A 47 9.79 -2.12 23.99
CA ASN A 47 9.40 -0.73 23.77
C ASN A 47 10.03 -0.13 22.50
N CYS A 48 10.83 -0.90 21.76
CA CYS A 48 11.63 -0.41 20.65
C CYS A 48 11.17 -1.04 19.33
N VAL A 49 11.13 -0.24 18.27
CA VAL A 49 10.83 -0.70 16.91
C VAL A 49 11.81 -0.10 15.92
N ALA A 50 12.06 -0.81 14.82
CA ALA A 50 12.79 -0.25 13.68
C ALA A 50 11.82 0.54 12.79
N CYS A 51 12.14 1.80 12.52
CA CYS A 51 11.36 2.67 11.64
C CYS A 51 12.25 3.52 10.74
N CYS A 52 11.64 4.21 9.78
CA CYS A 52 12.34 5.17 8.93
C CYS A 52 12.91 6.32 9.77
N ARG A 53 14.18 6.67 9.56
CA ARG A 53 14.87 7.75 10.28
C ARG A 53 14.12 9.08 10.24
N ALA A 54 13.57 9.45 9.08
CA ALA A 54 12.80 10.67 8.91
C ALA A 54 11.48 10.67 9.72
N LEU A 55 10.83 9.51 9.87
CA LEU A 55 9.67 9.38 10.74
C LEU A 55 10.08 9.46 12.22
N ASN A 56 11.19 8.82 12.60
CA ASN A 56 11.68 8.89 13.97
C ASN A 56 11.96 10.34 14.41
N ALA A 57 12.54 11.14 13.53
CA ALA A 57 12.78 12.56 13.79
C ALA A 57 11.48 13.35 14.06
N LEU A 58 10.38 12.96 13.40
CA LEU A 58 9.06 13.56 13.63
C LEU A 58 8.41 13.07 14.93
N LEU A 59 8.48 11.77 15.21
CA LEU A 59 7.76 11.13 16.32
C LEU A 59 8.50 11.14 17.66
N GLY A 60 9.81 11.36 17.69
CA GLY A 60 10.66 11.04 18.84
C GLY A 60 10.26 11.68 20.18
N SER A 61 9.65 12.87 20.18
CA SER A 61 9.16 13.56 21.40
C SER A 61 7.65 13.40 21.64
N MET A 62 6.94 12.78 20.70
CA MET A 62 5.49 12.59 20.75
C MET A 62 5.11 11.47 21.74
N SER A 63 3.94 11.61 22.35
CA SER A 63 3.30 10.54 23.12
C SER A 63 2.73 9.48 22.18
N LEU A 64 2.47 8.28 22.70
CA LEU A 64 1.78 7.24 21.93
C LEU A 64 0.48 7.74 21.27
N LYS A 65 -0.32 8.53 22.01
CA LYS A 65 -1.56 9.15 21.48
C LYS A 65 -1.29 10.01 20.25
N GLU A 66 -0.25 10.84 20.29
CA GLU A 66 0.13 11.72 19.19
C GLU A 66 0.70 10.93 18.01
N LYS A 67 1.54 9.92 18.26
CA LYS A 67 2.07 9.02 17.23
C LYS A 67 0.94 8.32 16.47
N PHE A 68 -0.01 7.74 17.19
CA PHE A 68 -1.20 7.13 16.57
C PHE A 68 -2.03 8.16 15.82
N ARG A 69 -2.20 9.38 16.35
CA ARG A 69 -2.92 10.43 15.64
C ARG A 69 -2.27 10.77 14.29
N VAL A 70 -0.93 10.85 14.24
CA VAL A 70 -0.20 11.11 12.98
C VAL A 70 -0.46 10.01 11.96
N VAL A 71 -0.42 8.74 12.38
CA VAL A 71 -0.66 7.59 11.50
C VAL A 71 -2.12 7.57 11.02
N LEU A 72 -3.07 7.70 11.95
CA LEU A 72 -4.51 7.61 11.68
C LEU A 72 -5.07 8.80 10.88
N ASN A 73 -4.42 9.96 10.93
CA ASN A 73 -4.84 11.12 10.15
C ASN A 73 -4.54 10.96 8.65
N GLN A 74 -3.62 10.07 8.26
CA GLN A 74 -3.39 9.75 6.86
C GLN A 74 -4.48 8.78 6.39
N ARG A 75 -5.40 9.25 5.54
CA ARG A 75 -6.43 8.40 4.93
C ARG A 75 -5.76 7.48 3.90
N GLY A 76 -5.84 6.16 4.10
CA GLY A 76 -5.21 5.16 3.24
C GLY A 76 -3.87 4.64 3.78
N PRO A 77 -3.00 4.06 2.93
CA PRO A 77 -1.72 3.50 3.39
C PRO A 77 -0.79 4.61 3.88
N PHE A 78 -0.39 4.52 5.15
CA PHE A 78 0.51 5.49 5.79
C PHE A 78 1.87 5.54 5.09
N ARG A 79 2.36 6.76 4.84
CA ARG A 79 3.67 7.01 4.23
C ARG A 79 4.58 7.77 5.19
N CYS A 80 5.80 7.27 5.35
CA CYS A 80 6.80 7.98 6.13
C CYS A 80 7.22 9.27 5.41
N PRO A 81 7.33 10.40 6.12
CA PRO A 81 7.92 11.60 5.56
C PRO A 81 9.36 11.30 5.14
N GLY A 82 9.80 11.87 4.02
CA GLY A 82 11.16 11.66 3.49
C GLY A 82 11.35 10.39 2.64
N ARG A 83 10.42 9.42 2.67
CA ARG A 83 10.38 8.40 1.61
C ARG A 83 9.53 8.91 0.46
N ARG A 84 10.16 9.03 -0.72
CA ARG A 84 9.40 8.97 -1.96
C ARG A 84 8.72 7.61 -2.00
N GLY A 85 7.52 7.54 -2.57
CA GLY A 85 6.78 6.27 -2.69
C GLY A 85 7.63 5.22 -3.41
N PRO A 86 7.15 3.97 -3.55
CA PRO A 86 7.88 2.88 -4.21
C PRO A 86 8.19 3.08 -5.72
N GLY A 87 8.60 4.27 -6.15
CA GLY A 87 9.04 4.61 -7.50
C GLY A 87 10.41 5.32 -7.56
N GLU A 88 11.18 5.45 -6.47
CA GLU A 88 12.50 6.08 -6.54
C GLU A 88 13.52 5.43 -5.58
N ALA A 89 13.96 4.22 -5.93
CA ALA A 89 15.28 3.69 -5.59
C ALA A 89 15.82 2.93 -6.81
N ALA A 90 16.58 3.65 -7.64
CA ALA A 90 17.53 3.26 -8.71
C ALA A 90 17.12 2.27 -9.85
N PRO A 91 17.62 2.51 -11.09
CA PRO A 91 17.18 1.82 -12.30
C PRO A 91 17.98 0.52 -12.52
N ALA A 92 17.27 -0.57 -12.82
CA ALA A 92 17.69 -1.63 -13.75
C ALA A 92 16.61 -2.72 -13.78
N SER A 93 15.54 -2.44 -14.51
CA SER A 93 15.01 -3.34 -15.53
C SER A 93 13.87 -2.58 -16.16
N GLU A 94 14.10 -2.19 -17.41
CA GLU A 94 13.09 -1.72 -18.34
C GLU A 94 11.85 -2.59 -18.19
N LEU A 95 10.70 -1.94 -17.95
CA LEU A 95 9.41 -2.22 -18.56
C LEU A 95 8.45 -1.10 -18.12
N ASP A 96 8.37 -0.12 -19.02
CA ASP A 96 7.27 0.80 -19.27
C ASP A 96 6.87 1.82 -18.20
N ALA A 97 7.48 2.98 -18.38
CA ALA A 97 6.92 4.28 -18.04
C ALA A 97 5.61 4.53 -18.82
N SER A 98 4.54 4.90 -18.12
CA SER A 98 3.45 5.71 -18.66
C SER A 98 2.55 6.29 -17.55
N GLY A 99 2.95 7.44 -16.98
CA GLY A 99 2.10 8.47 -16.35
C GLY A 99 0.89 8.03 -15.49
N PRO A 100 -0.11 8.91 -15.25
CA PRO A 100 -1.43 8.49 -14.80
C PRO A 100 -2.16 7.87 -16.00
N GLY A 101 -1.63 6.77 -16.51
CA GLY A 101 -2.16 6.06 -17.65
C GLY A 101 -3.21 5.01 -17.23
N PRO A 102 -4.01 4.53 -18.19
CA PRO A 102 -5.00 3.45 -18.01
C PRO A 102 -4.42 2.22 -17.30
N GLY A 103 -3.11 1.99 -17.34
CA GLY A 103 -2.42 0.90 -16.65
C GLY A 103 -2.55 0.86 -15.12
N ARG A 104 -2.73 2.00 -14.42
CA ARG A 104 -2.95 1.99 -12.96
C ARG A 104 -4.37 1.56 -12.61
N ALA A 105 -5.35 2.03 -13.37
CA ALA A 105 -6.75 1.64 -13.24
C ALA A 105 -6.93 0.16 -13.63
N GLU A 106 -6.24 -0.28 -14.67
CA GLU A 106 -6.17 -1.67 -15.11
C GLU A 106 -5.45 -2.57 -14.09
N GLY A 107 -4.40 -2.09 -13.44
CA GLY A 107 -3.71 -2.81 -12.36
C GLY A 107 -4.59 -2.98 -11.10
N LEU A 108 -5.32 -1.93 -10.70
CA LEU A 108 -6.28 -2.00 -9.59
C LEU A 108 -7.44 -2.92 -9.92
N LEU A 109 -7.92 -2.89 -11.15
CA LEU A 109 -8.98 -3.78 -11.58
C LEU A 109 -8.51 -5.23 -11.70
N ARG A 110 -7.31 -5.48 -12.22
CA ARG A 110 -6.74 -6.84 -12.25
C ARG A 110 -6.64 -7.41 -10.84
N ALA A 111 -6.18 -6.62 -9.87
CA ALA A 111 -6.15 -7.03 -8.47
C ALA A 111 -7.57 -7.28 -7.91
N ALA A 112 -8.54 -6.44 -8.28
CA ALA A 112 -9.94 -6.61 -7.91
C ALA A 112 -10.56 -7.88 -8.51
N VAL A 113 -10.37 -8.13 -9.82
CA VAL A 113 -10.90 -9.31 -10.51
C VAL A 113 -10.20 -10.58 -10.02
N GLN A 114 -8.91 -10.54 -9.68
CA GLN A 114 -8.23 -11.67 -9.05
C GLN A 114 -8.78 -11.96 -7.63
N SER A 115 -9.09 -10.91 -6.87
CA SER A 115 -9.72 -11.04 -5.54
C SER A 115 -11.16 -11.57 -5.65
N LEU A 116 -11.87 -11.23 -6.73
CA LEU A 116 -13.20 -11.76 -7.05
C LEU A 116 -13.12 -13.17 -7.65
N ALA A 117 -12.05 -13.52 -8.37
CA ALA A 117 -11.82 -14.85 -8.93
C ALA A 117 -11.48 -15.90 -7.87
N ALA A 118 -10.99 -15.49 -6.71
CA ALA A 118 -10.86 -16.35 -5.53
C ALA A 118 -12.21 -16.88 -5.01
N HIS A 119 -13.33 -16.33 -5.51
CA HIS A 119 -14.69 -16.72 -5.19
C HIS A 119 -15.54 -16.81 -6.48
N GLU A 120 -15.57 -17.98 -7.14
CA GLU A 120 -16.27 -18.19 -8.44
C GLU A 120 -17.74 -17.73 -8.44
N ASP A 121 -18.39 -17.70 -7.27
CA ASP A 121 -19.77 -17.27 -7.08
C ASP A 121 -19.98 -15.75 -6.92
N THR A 122 -18.93 -14.94 -6.69
CA THR A 122 -19.05 -13.48 -6.49
C THR A 122 -18.54 -12.66 -7.67
N ARG A 123 -18.12 -13.31 -8.77
CA ARG A 123 -17.69 -12.61 -9.97
C ARG A 123 -18.85 -11.78 -10.56
N PRO A 124 -18.66 -10.49 -10.86
CA PRO A 124 -19.69 -9.67 -11.48
C PRO A 124 -20.00 -10.20 -12.88
N ARG A 125 -21.18 -10.81 -13.05
CA ARG A 125 -21.61 -11.40 -14.32
C ARG A 125 -22.26 -10.39 -15.26
N THR A 126 -22.47 -9.14 -14.83
CA THR A 126 -23.08 -8.08 -15.64
C THR A 126 -22.30 -6.77 -15.50
N GLU A 127 -22.39 -5.89 -16.51
CA GLU A 127 -21.75 -4.57 -16.48
C GLU A 127 -22.21 -3.72 -15.29
N ALA A 128 -23.49 -3.83 -14.91
CA ALA A 128 -24.03 -3.14 -13.73
C ALA A 128 -23.41 -3.66 -12.41
N ALA A 129 -23.23 -4.97 -12.28
CA ALA A 129 -22.56 -5.55 -11.12
C ALA A 129 -21.08 -5.14 -11.07
N LEU A 130 -20.42 -5.05 -12.22
CA LEU A 130 -19.04 -4.58 -12.33
C LEU A 130 -18.92 -3.12 -11.90
N ARG A 131 -19.80 -2.23 -12.38
CA ARG A 131 -19.85 -0.83 -11.94
C ARG A 131 -20.04 -0.69 -10.44
N ASN A 132 -20.95 -1.47 -9.84
CA ASN A 132 -21.17 -1.44 -8.39
C ASN A 132 -19.96 -1.94 -7.60
N ALA A 133 -19.29 -3.00 -8.08
CA ALA A 133 -18.05 -3.48 -7.49
C ALA A 133 -16.93 -2.42 -7.59
N MET A 134 -16.80 -1.75 -8.74
CA MET A 134 -15.84 -0.67 -8.93
C MET A 134 -16.09 0.51 -8.00
N ARG A 135 -17.35 0.91 -7.79
CA ARG A 135 -17.71 1.95 -6.81
C ARG A 135 -17.39 1.55 -5.37
N ALA A 136 -17.62 0.28 -5.02
CA ALA A 136 -17.31 -0.22 -3.69
C ALA A 136 -15.79 -0.28 -3.43
N LEU A 137 -15.00 -0.66 -4.44
CA LEU A 137 -13.55 -0.82 -4.33
C LEU A 137 -12.79 0.50 -4.53
N LEU A 138 -13.32 1.41 -5.35
CA LEU A 138 -12.70 2.67 -5.73
C LEU A 138 -13.70 3.82 -5.54
N PRO A 139 -13.99 4.20 -4.28
CA PRO A 139 -15.01 5.20 -3.95
C PRO A 139 -14.69 6.61 -4.45
N THR A 140 -13.44 6.87 -4.85
CA THR A 140 -12.99 8.16 -5.40
C THR A 140 -13.08 8.24 -6.92
N MET A 141 -13.48 7.15 -7.59
CA MET A 141 -13.50 7.05 -9.05
C MET A 141 -14.74 7.74 -9.63
N THR A 142 -14.55 8.63 -10.60
CA THR A 142 -15.68 9.32 -11.26
C THR A 142 -16.42 8.38 -12.21
N PRO A 143 -17.70 8.66 -12.55
CA PRO A 143 -18.43 7.89 -13.55
C PRO A 143 -17.74 7.86 -14.93
N GLU A 144 -17.11 8.98 -15.32
CA GLU A 144 -16.38 9.11 -16.58
C GLU A 144 -15.14 8.21 -16.61
N GLU A 145 -14.40 8.14 -15.49
CA GLU A 145 -13.27 7.23 -15.33
C GLU A 145 -13.73 5.76 -15.32
N GLN A 146 -14.89 5.46 -14.75
CA GLN A 146 -15.49 4.12 -14.76
C GLN A 146 -15.80 3.67 -16.20
N ASP A 147 -16.43 4.53 -16.99
CA ASP A 147 -16.78 4.21 -18.38
C ASP A 147 -15.54 4.09 -19.28
N ALA A 148 -14.55 4.98 -19.08
CA ALA A 148 -13.27 4.88 -19.79
C ALA A 148 -12.52 3.57 -19.48
N LEU A 149 -12.54 3.12 -18.22
CA LEU A 149 -11.93 1.86 -17.83
C LEU A 149 -12.69 0.67 -18.41
N ILE A 150 -14.03 0.65 -18.36
CA ILE A 150 -14.83 -0.42 -18.97
C ILE A 150 -14.56 -0.52 -20.48
N ALA A 151 -14.51 0.62 -21.18
CA ALA A 151 -14.16 0.67 -22.60
C ALA A 151 -12.75 0.12 -22.87
N SER A 152 -11.78 0.45 -22.03
CA SER A 152 -10.40 -0.05 -22.13
C SER A 152 -10.28 -1.57 -21.91
N LEU A 153 -11.16 -2.15 -21.10
CA LEU A 153 -11.17 -3.60 -20.85
C LEU A 153 -11.82 -4.39 -21.99
N LYS A 154 -12.89 -3.83 -22.56
CA LYS A 154 -13.54 -4.41 -23.74
C LYS A 154 -12.59 -4.34 -24.94
N SER A 155 -11.87 -3.24 -25.12
CA SER A 155 -10.93 -3.07 -26.23
C SER A 155 -9.65 -3.92 -26.08
N SER A 156 -9.23 -4.22 -24.85
CA SER A 156 -8.08 -5.10 -24.59
C SER A 156 -8.43 -6.60 -24.60
N GLY A 157 -9.70 -6.97 -24.85
CA GLY A 157 -10.15 -8.36 -24.87
C GLY A 157 -10.26 -9.02 -23.50
N LYS A 158 -9.92 -8.30 -22.42
CA LYS A 158 -9.90 -8.82 -21.04
C LYS A 158 -11.29 -9.02 -20.46
N VAL A 159 -12.27 -8.29 -20.98
CA VAL A 159 -13.68 -8.46 -20.67
C VAL A 159 -14.44 -8.66 -21.98
N ILE A 160 -14.99 -9.86 -22.15
CA ILE A 160 -15.78 -10.24 -23.31
C ILE A 160 -17.25 -10.23 -22.89
N GLU A 161 -18.08 -9.54 -23.66
CA GLU A 161 -19.51 -9.53 -23.41
C GLU A 161 -20.17 -10.59 -24.31
N GLU A 162 -20.58 -11.71 -23.70
CA GLU A 162 -21.31 -12.78 -24.39
C GLU A 162 -22.75 -12.83 -23.87
N GLY A 163 -23.73 -12.55 -24.73
CA GLY A 163 -25.15 -12.74 -24.43
C GLY A 163 -25.69 -11.96 -23.22
N GLY A 164 -25.11 -10.78 -22.92
CA GLY A 164 -25.49 -9.96 -21.77
C GLY A 164 -24.80 -10.35 -20.45
N ARG A 165 -23.80 -11.24 -20.51
CA ARG A 165 -22.93 -11.58 -19.39
C ARG A 165 -21.48 -11.21 -19.67
N LEU A 166 -20.78 -10.75 -18.64
CA LEU A 166 -19.35 -10.47 -18.72
C LEU A 166 -18.55 -11.74 -18.46
N ALA A 167 -17.81 -12.19 -19.46
CA ALA A 167 -16.73 -13.15 -19.36
C ALA A 167 -15.40 -12.40 -19.21
N TYR A 168 -14.45 -12.99 -18.48
CA TYR A 168 -13.16 -12.37 -18.19
C TYR A 168 -12.07 -13.28 -18.75
N ASP A 169 -11.24 -12.77 -19.64
CA ASP A 169 -10.04 -13.42 -20.16
C ASP A 169 -8.84 -12.71 -19.52
N LEU A 170 -8.38 -13.23 -18.37
CA LEU A 170 -7.33 -12.62 -17.54
C LEU A 170 -5.94 -13.18 -17.83
#